data_AF-A0A0B1YWZ7-F1
#
_entry.id   AF-A0A0B1YWZ7-F1
#
_cell.length_a   1.000
_cell.length_b   1.000
_cell.length_c   1.000
_cell.angle_alpha   90.00
_cell.angle_beta   90.00
_cell.angle_gamma   90.00
#
_symmetry.space_group_name_H-M   'P 1'
#
loop_
_entity.id
_entity.type
_entity.pdbx_description
1 polymer ?
#
loop_
_entity_poly.entity_id
_entity_poly.type
_entity_poly.pdbx_seq_one_letter_code
_entity_poly.pdbx_strand_id
1 'polypeptide(L)'
;MNSHARFTHMQDGTQEDWAIIAADFSAYARQLPSRVLAHLKLLDGDFGGFPVDRLTHSLQTATRAYRDGRDEEYVICALLHDIGDTLGSYNHPDIAAAILKPFVSAENLWMVEKHGIFQGYYFFHHLGMDRHLREQFCEHPQYQATIDFCAKYDAAAFDTGYDTLPLSFFEPMLERVFAAPKQSIYKAAMAKT
;
A
#
# COMPACT_ATOMS: atom_id res chain seq x y z
N MET A 1 -20.99 -18.12 -22.47
CA MET A 1 -21.57 -18.51 -21.17
C MET A 1 -20.42 -18.65 -20.21
N ASN A 2 -20.41 -17.92 -19.09
CA ASN A 2 -19.37 -18.12 -18.08
C ASN A 2 -19.65 -19.45 -17.38
N SER A 3 -18.66 -20.34 -17.36
CA SER A 3 -18.73 -21.56 -16.58
C SER A 3 -18.69 -21.21 -15.10
N HIS A 4 -19.47 -21.90 -14.28
CA HIS A 4 -19.49 -21.74 -12.82
C HIS A 4 -19.25 -23.10 -12.18
N ALA A 5 -18.53 -23.09 -11.05
CA ALA A 5 -18.48 -24.23 -10.15
C ALA A 5 -19.90 -24.60 -9.67
N ARG A 6 -20.14 -25.89 -9.45
CA ARG A 6 -21.48 -26.44 -9.15
C ARG A 6 -21.69 -26.84 -7.69
N PHE A 7 -20.62 -26.91 -6.89
CA PHE A 7 -20.73 -27.25 -5.48
C PHE A 7 -21.51 -26.20 -4.68
N THR A 8 -22.26 -26.62 -3.66
CA THR A 8 -22.90 -25.74 -2.67
C THR A 8 -22.09 -25.64 -1.38
N HIS A 9 -21.14 -26.56 -1.16
CA HIS A 9 -20.18 -26.55 -0.07
C HIS A 9 -18.79 -26.92 -0.61
N MET A 10 -17.72 -26.20 -0.21
CA MET A 10 -16.38 -26.36 -0.78
C MET A 10 -15.81 -27.79 -0.66
N GLN A 11 -16.24 -28.56 0.34
CA GLN A 11 -15.83 -29.96 0.54
C GLN A 11 -16.29 -30.89 -0.60
N ASP A 12 -17.36 -30.52 -1.30
CA ASP A 12 -17.94 -31.30 -2.40
C ASP A 12 -17.40 -30.84 -3.77
N GLY A 13 -16.44 -29.91 -3.78
CA GLY A 13 -15.86 -29.35 -5.00
C GLY A 13 -15.04 -30.38 -5.78
N THR A 14 -15.29 -30.44 -7.09
CA THR A 14 -14.56 -31.32 -8.02
C THR A 14 -13.34 -30.62 -8.63
N GLN A 15 -12.45 -31.37 -9.27
CA GLN A 15 -11.30 -30.79 -9.96
C GLN A 15 -11.74 -29.84 -11.08
N GLU A 16 -12.82 -30.18 -11.79
CA GLU A 16 -13.42 -29.37 -12.84
C GLU A 16 -13.95 -28.04 -12.29
N ASP A 17 -14.61 -28.05 -11.12
CA ASP A 17 -15.06 -26.83 -10.44
C ASP A 17 -13.88 -25.92 -10.10
N TRP A 18 -12.80 -26.49 -9.57
CA TRP A 18 -11.59 -25.73 -9.22
C TRP A 18 -10.84 -25.21 -10.44
N ALA A 19 -10.85 -25.92 -11.56
CA ALA A 19 -10.27 -25.45 -12.81
C ALA A 19 -11.02 -24.20 -13.33
N ILE A 20 -12.35 -24.18 -13.24
CA ILE A 20 -13.17 -23.01 -13.58
C ILE A 20 -12.80 -21.82 -12.68
N ILE A 21 -12.75 -22.04 -11.36
CA ILE A 21 -12.42 -20.98 -10.38
C ILE A 21 -10.99 -20.45 -10.60
N ALA A 22 -10.02 -21.33 -10.85
CA ALA A 22 -8.64 -20.93 -11.07
C ALA A 22 -8.48 -20.07 -12.33
N ALA A 23 -9.18 -20.42 -13.41
CA ALA A 23 -9.17 -19.64 -14.65
C ALA A 23 -9.77 -18.23 -14.44
N ASP A 24 -10.91 -18.14 -13.75
CA ASP A 24 -11.55 -16.86 -13.41
C ASP A 24 -10.66 -16.02 -12.48
N PHE A 25 -10.11 -16.64 -11.43
CA PHE A 25 -9.20 -15.97 -10.49
C PHE A 25 -7.95 -15.43 -11.19
N SER A 26 -7.36 -16.17 -12.13
CA SER A 26 -6.20 -15.69 -12.90
C SER A 26 -6.52 -14.41 -13.68
N ALA A 27 -7.69 -14.37 -14.32
CA ALA A 27 -8.15 -13.16 -15.01
C ALA A 27 -8.43 -12.01 -14.03
N TYR A 28 -9.08 -12.30 -12.91
CA TYR A 28 -9.38 -11.32 -11.86
C TYR A 28 -8.11 -10.74 -11.23
N ALA A 29 -7.11 -11.57 -10.93
CA ALA A 29 -5.85 -11.17 -10.30
C ALA A 29 -5.05 -10.20 -11.18
N ARG A 30 -5.02 -10.40 -12.51
CA ARG A 30 -4.35 -9.48 -13.46
C ARG A 30 -4.90 -8.05 -13.44
N GLN A 31 -6.16 -7.88 -13.02
CA GLN A 31 -6.80 -6.57 -12.91
C GLN A 31 -6.59 -5.89 -11.55
N LEU A 32 -5.82 -6.50 -10.64
CA LEU A 32 -5.55 -5.94 -9.30
C LEU A 32 -4.95 -4.52 -9.33
N PRO A 33 -3.94 -4.21 -10.17
CA PRO A 33 -3.38 -2.85 -10.24
C PRO A 33 -4.45 -1.78 -10.47
N SER A 34 -5.37 -2.03 -11.41
CA SER A 34 -6.46 -1.10 -11.74
C SER A 34 -7.43 -0.90 -10.57
N ARG A 35 -7.71 -1.96 -9.80
CA ARG A 35 -8.54 -1.84 -8.59
C ARG A 35 -7.83 -1.05 -7.49
N VAL A 36 -6.55 -1.29 -7.26
CA VAL A 36 -5.75 -0.51 -6.29
C VAL A 36 -5.74 0.97 -6.66
N LEU A 37 -5.54 1.30 -7.94
CA LEU A 37 -5.62 2.68 -8.44
C LEU A 37 -7.01 3.30 -8.25
N ALA A 38 -8.07 2.55 -8.52
CA ALA A 38 -9.44 3.03 -8.30
C ALA A 38 -9.71 3.33 -6.82
N HIS A 39 -9.18 2.50 -5.90
CA HIS A 39 -9.28 2.75 -4.46
C HIS A 39 -8.44 3.95 -4.01
N LEU A 40 -7.21 4.10 -4.53
CA LEU A 40 -6.38 5.27 -4.22
C LEU A 40 -7.06 6.58 -4.63
N LYS A 41 -7.76 6.58 -5.76
CA LYS A 41 -8.54 7.75 -6.24
C LYS A 41 -9.70 8.14 -5.32
N LEU A 42 -10.13 7.28 -4.39
CA LEU A 42 -11.14 7.66 -3.39
C LEU A 42 -10.63 8.70 -2.39
N LEU A 43 -9.31 8.88 -2.29
CA LEU A 43 -8.68 9.90 -1.46
C LEU A 43 -8.74 11.32 -2.09
N ASP A 44 -9.14 11.42 -3.36
CA ASP A 44 -9.25 12.69 -4.08
C ASP A 44 -10.31 13.58 -3.45
N GLY A 45 -9.94 14.81 -3.09
CA GLY A 45 -10.81 15.77 -2.43
C GLY A 45 -11.16 15.50 -0.96
N ASP A 46 -10.66 14.42 -0.34
CA ASP A 46 -10.74 14.23 1.12
C ASP A 46 -9.54 14.90 1.80
N PHE A 47 -9.78 16.03 2.45
CA PHE A 47 -8.74 16.78 3.15
C PHE A 47 -8.48 16.30 4.57
N GLY A 48 -9.47 15.71 5.27
CA GLY A 48 -9.31 15.37 6.69
C GLY A 48 -8.87 16.54 7.61
N GLY A 49 -8.95 17.80 7.16
CA GLY A 49 -8.44 18.98 7.85
C GLY A 49 -7.00 19.39 7.50
N PHE A 50 -6.31 18.67 6.62
CA PHE A 50 -4.99 19.01 6.12
C PHE A 50 -5.02 20.12 5.05
N PRO A 51 -3.87 20.75 4.72
CA PRO A 51 -3.77 21.75 3.66
C PRO A 51 -3.96 21.20 2.23
N VAL A 52 -3.77 19.90 2.04
CA VAL A 52 -3.95 19.18 0.77
C VAL A 52 -4.82 17.94 1.01
N ASP A 53 -5.49 17.44 -0.03
CA ASP A 53 -6.22 16.18 0.08
C ASP A 53 -5.27 14.97 0.22
N ARG A 54 -5.81 13.85 0.73
CA ARG A 54 -5.05 12.63 0.99
C ARG A 54 -4.45 12.01 -0.27
N LEU A 55 -5.07 12.21 -1.44
CA LEU A 55 -4.48 11.78 -2.71
C LEU A 55 -3.24 12.62 -3.05
N THR A 56 -3.34 13.93 -2.92
CA THR A 56 -2.23 14.87 -3.13
C THR A 56 -1.11 14.59 -2.15
N HIS A 57 -1.40 14.33 -0.88
CA HIS A 57 -0.43 13.88 0.10
C HIS A 57 0.30 12.61 -0.38
N SER A 58 -0.44 11.58 -0.78
CA SER A 58 0.13 10.33 -1.31
C SER A 58 1.03 10.57 -2.52
N LEU A 59 0.61 11.43 -3.45
CA LEU A 59 1.39 11.80 -4.65
C LEU A 59 2.64 12.62 -4.29
N GLN A 60 2.57 13.51 -3.31
CA GLN A 60 3.72 14.27 -2.83
C GLN A 60 4.74 13.36 -2.18
N THR A 61 4.31 12.44 -1.32
CA THR A 61 5.18 11.44 -0.66
C THR A 61 5.91 10.60 -1.71
N ALA A 62 5.17 10.07 -2.71
CA ALA A 62 5.76 9.32 -3.82
C ALA A 62 6.69 10.16 -4.70
N THR A 63 6.31 11.40 -5.01
CA THR A 63 7.13 12.34 -5.81
C THR A 63 8.46 12.64 -5.12
N ARG A 64 8.43 12.89 -3.81
CA ARG A 64 9.65 13.13 -3.01
C ARG A 64 10.55 11.89 -3.00
N ALA A 65 9.99 10.70 -2.77
CA ALA A 65 10.75 9.45 -2.80
C ALA A 65 11.38 9.19 -4.18
N TYR A 66 10.62 9.41 -5.26
CA TYR A 66 11.10 9.26 -6.63
C TYR A 66 12.27 10.22 -6.94
N ARG A 67 12.12 11.50 -6.57
CA ARG A 67 13.17 12.52 -6.77
C ARG A 67 14.41 12.28 -5.93
N ASP A 68 14.29 11.58 -4.80
CA ASP A 68 15.41 11.11 -3.98
C ASP A 68 16.08 9.83 -4.52
N GLY A 69 15.68 9.35 -5.71
CA GLY A 69 16.30 8.22 -6.38
C GLY A 69 15.96 6.86 -5.78
N ARG A 70 14.84 6.74 -5.05
CA ARG A 70 14.35 5.46 -4.53
C ARG A 70 13.88 4.54 -5.66
N ASP A 71 13.94 3.23 -5.40
CA ASP A 71 13.47 2.23 -6.36
C ASP A 71 11.94 2.22 -6.48
N GLU A 72 11.43 1.53 -7.51
CA GLU A 72 9.99 1.50 -7.80
C GLU A 72 9.17 0.89 -6.66
N GLU A 73 9.70 -0.12 -5.96
CA GLU A 73 8.97 -0.72 -4.84
C GLU A 73 8.77 0.29 -3.72
N TYR A 74 9.83 0.99 -3.34
CA TYR A 74 9.78 2.02 -2.31
C TYR A 74 8.88 3.18 -2.70
N VAL A 75 8.96 3.64 -3.96
CA VAL A 75 8.08 4.70 -4.49
C VAL A 75 6.61 4.29 -4.44
N ILE A 76 6.29 3.04 -4.74
CA ILE A 76 4.91 2.54 -4.65
C ILE A 76 4.47 2.31 -3.21
N CYS A 77 5.36 1.91 -2.30
CA CYS A 77 5.08 1.93 -0.86
C CYS A 77 4.75 3.34 -0.37
N ALA A 78 5.54 4.34 -0.78
CA ALA A 78 5.29 5.75 -0.48
C ALA A 78 3.94 6.23 -1.06
N LEU A 79 3.59 5.83 -2.29
CA LEU A 79 2.31 6.18 -2.91
C LEU A 79 1.11 5.56 -2.18
N LEU A 80 1.27 4.35 -1.62
CA LEU A 80 0.16 3.56 -1.08
C LEU A 80 0.13 3.50 0.45
N HIS A 81 1.05 4.17 1.16
CA HIS A 81 1.16 4.04 2.62
C HIS A 81 -0.15 4.41 3.36
N ASP A 82 -0.91 5.37 2.81
CA ASP A 82 -2.17 5.89 3.37
C ASP A 82 -3.43 5.41 2.63
N ILE A 83 -3.33 4.49 1.67
CA ILE A 83 -4.51 3.99 0.92
C ILE A 83 -5.61 3.40 1.83
N GLY A 84 -5.22 2.98 3.04
CA GLY A 84 -6.10 2.44 4.06
C GLY A 84 -7.06 3.45 4.70
N ASP A 85 -6.85 4.76 4.54
CA ASP A 85 -7.61 5.80 5.24
C ASP A 85 -9.13 5.68 5.07
N THR A 86 -9.56 5.27 3.89
CA THR A 86 -10.98 5.12 3.54
C THR A 86 -11.71 4.01 4.31
N LEU A 87 -10.97 3.02 4.84
CA LEU A 87 -11.54 1.83 5.48
C LEU A 87 -11.04 1.61 6.91
N GLY A 88 -9.87 2.16 7.25
CA GLY A 88 -9.14 1.90 8.48
C GLY A 88 -9.02 3.16 9.33
N SER A 89 -10.13 3.77 9.75
CA SER A 89 -10.13 5.05 10.49
C SER A 89 -9.28 5.05 11.77
N TYR A 90 -8.94 3.88 12.31
CA TYR A 90 -8.14 3.74 13.53
C TYR A 90 -6.85 2.93 13.34
N ASN A 91 -6.61 2.41 12.14
CA ASN A 91 -5.49 1.51 11.85
C ASN A 91 -5.18 1.43 10.34
N HIS A 92 -5.30 2.53 9.62
CA HIS A 92 -5.08 2.59 8.17
C HIS A 92 -3.75 1.96 7.69
N PRO A 93 -2.62 2.00 8.45
CA PRO A 93 -1.39 1.37 7.99
C PRO A 93 -1.52 -0.15 7.86
N ASP A 94 -2.37 -0.78 8.67
CA ASP A 94 -2.59 -2.23 8.62
C ASP A 94 -3.27 -2.64 7.30
N ILE A 95 -4.17 -1.80 6.79
CA ILE A 95 -4.86 -2.04 5.52
C ILE A 95 -3.87 -1.88 4.35
N ALA A 96 -3.06 -0.82 4.36
CA ALA A 96 -2.02 -0.61 3.36
C ALA A 96 -1.02 -1.78 3.36
N ALA A 97 -0.56 -2.20 4.54
CA ALA A 97 0.32 -3.35 4.70
C ALA A 97 -0.31 -4.64 4.16
N ALA A 98 -1.60 -4.91 4.45
CA ALA A 98 -2.28 -6.10 3.93
C ALA A 98 -2.33 -6.15 2.40
N ILE A 99 -2.52 -5.00 1.74
CA ILE A 99 -2.53 -4.88 0.27
C ILE A 99 -1.12 -5.13 -0.30
N LEU A 100 -0.10 -4.54 0.30
CA LEU A 100 1.28 -4.56 -0.20
C LEU A 100 2.04 -5.86 0.10
N LYS A 101 1.71 -6.54 1.20
CA LYS A 101 2.43 -7.71 1.72
C LYS A 101 2.82 -8.77 0.68
N PRO A 102 1.98 -9.13 -0.30
CA PRO A 102 2.36 -10.12 -1.30
C PRO A 102 3.42 -9.63 -2.29
N PHE A 103 3.62 -8.32 -2.45
CA PHE A 103 4.32 -7.71 -3.58
C PHE A 103 5.63 -7.02 -3.19
N VAL A 104 5.85 -6.74 -1.91
CA VAL A 104 6.99 -5.95 -1.43
C VAL A 104 7.91 -6.73 -0.48
N SER A 105 9.09 -6.20 -0.24
CA SER A 105 10.06 -6.71 0.74
C SER A 105 9.54 -6.59 2.18
N ALA A 106 10.08 -7.39 3.09
CA ALA A 106 9.68 -7.34 4.51
C ALA A 106 10.05 -5.99 5.14
N GLU A 107 11.15 -5.40 4.66
CA GLU A 107 11.68 -4.11 5.05
C GLU A 107 10.70 -2.97 4.70
N ASN A 108 10.29 -2.88 3.44
CA ASN A 108 9.33 -1.87 2.99
C ASN A 108 7.94 -2.08 3.59
N LEU A 109 7.52 -3.34 3.76
CA LEU A 109 6.26 -3.66 4.43
C LEU A 109 6.24 -3.15 5.87
N TRP A 110 7.32 -3.37 6.62
CA TRP A 110 7.42 -2.91 8.01
C TRP A 110 7.40 -1.38 8.11
N MET A 111 8.09 -0.71 7.18
CA MET A 111 8.06 0.76 7.11
C MET A 111 6.63 1.27 6.89
N VAL A 112 5.88 0.70 5.93
CA VAL A 112 4.46 1.05 5.73
C VAL A 112 3.62 0.69 6.95
N GLU A 113 3.76 -0.48 7.55
CA GLU A 113 2.94 -0.88 8.69
C GLU A 113 3.15 0.03 9.91
N LYS A 114 4.38 0.50 10.13
CA LYS A 114 4.73 1.30 11.32
C LYS A 114 4.72 2.80 11.09
N HIS A 115 4.56 3.28 9.86
CA HIS A 115 4.72 4.71 9.54
C HIS A 115 3.84 5.59 10.43
N GLY A 116 2.59 5.21 10.72
CA GLY A 116 1.68 6.04 11.55
C GLY A 116 2.20 6.30 12.96
N ILE A 117 2.86 5.33 13.60
CA ILE A 117 3.49 5.53 14.92
C ILE A 117 4.71 6.46 14.80
N PHE A 118 5.47 6.34 13.72
CA PHE A 118 6.69 7.13 13.50
C PHE A 118 6.38 8.59 13.11
N GLN A 119 5.38 8.79 12.25
CA GLN A 119 4.84 10.09 11.87
C GLN A 119 4.24 10.81 13.09
N GLY A 120 3.69 10.05 14.05
CA GLY A 120 3.23 10.54 15.35
C GLY A 120 4.25 11.41 16.11
N TYR A 121 5.55 11.27 15.84
CA TYR A 121 6.58 12.16 16.37
C TYR A 121 6.28 13.65 16.14
N TYR A 122 5.65 13.98 15.01
CA TYR A 122 5.36 15.37 14.63
C TYR A 122 4.10 15.94 15.28
N PHE A 123 3.15 15.12 15.77
CA PHE A 123 1.85 15.64 16.23
C PHE A 123 1.25 15.01 17.50
N PHE A 124 1.70 13.83 17.95
CA PHE A 124 1.12 13.15 19.13
C PHE A 124 1.14 14.02 20.40
N HIS A 125 2.19 14.81 20.61
CA HIS A 125 2.29 15.73 21.75
C HIS A 125 1.23 16.85 21.74
N HIS A 126 0.67 17.20 20.57
CA HIS A 126 -0.48 18.11 20.48
C HIS A 126 -1.81 17.43 20.83
N LEU A 127 -1.85 16.10 20.85
CA LEU A 127 -3.00 15.28 21.23
C LEU A 127 -2.91 14.73 22.67
N GLY A 128 -1.89 15.15 23.44
CA GLY A 128 -1.62 14.62 24.79
C GLY A 128 -1.02 13.21 24.79
N MET A 129 -0.53 12.74 23.64
CA MET A 129 0.12 11.44 23.48
C MET A 129 1.65 11.59 23.48
N ASP A 130 2.35 10.49 23.70
CA ASP A 130 3.81 10.47 23.67
C ASP A 130 4.34 10.48 22.22
N ARG A 131 4.97 11.59 21.80
CA ARG A 131 5.63 11.68 20.49
C ARG A 131 6.83 10.72 20.35
N HIS A 132 7.39 10.25 21.46
CA HIS A 132 8.50 9.30 21.49
C HIS A 132 8.03 7.84 21.43
N LEU A 133 6.73 7.57 21.22
CA LEU A 133 6.18 6.21 21.14
C LEU A 133 6.91 5.30 20.13
N ARG A 134 7.50 5.87 19.07
CA ARG A 134 8.33 5.13 18.10
C ARG A 134 9.56 4.47 18.74
N GLU A 135 10.08 4.99 19.85
CA GLU A 135 11.30 4.51 20.52
C GLU A 135 11.15 3.08 21.06
N GLN A 136 9.93 2.57 21.21
CA GLN A 136 9.70 1.15 21.50
C GLN A 136 10.29 0.21 20.44
N PHE A 137 10.59 0.74 19.25
CA PHE A 137 11.17 0.00 18.13
C PHE A 137 12.66 0.31 17.89
N CYS A 138 13.36 0.97 18.81
CA CYS A 138 14.75 1.43 18.60
C CYS A 138 15.75 0.33 18.22
N GLU A 139 15.52 -0.90 18.68
CA GLU A 139 16.35 -2.07 18.36
C GLU A 139 15.96 -2.76 17.04
N HIS A 140 14.88 -2.33 16.38
CA HIS A 140 14.45 -2.94 15.11
C HIS A 140 15.29 -2.46 13.94
N PRO A 141 15.73 -3.33 13.00
CA PRO A 141 16.60 -2.94 11.87
C PRO A 141 16.03 -1.83 10.98
N GLN A 142 14.70 -1.73 10.90
CA GLN A 142 14.00 -0.71 10.10
C GLN A 142 13.72 0.59 10.85
N TYR A 143 14.12 0.72 12.12
CA TYR A 143 13.85 1.91 12.93
C TYR A 143 14.31 3.20 12.23
N GLN A 144 15.58 3.26 11.83
CA GLN A 144 16.12 4.46 11.19
C GLN A 144 15.51 4.70 9.80
N ALA A 145 15.27 3.63 9.04
CA ALA A 145 14.67 3.74 7.72
C ALA A 145 13.24 4.32 7.75
N THR A 146 12.45 3.97 8.77
CA THR A 146 11.10 4.51 8.95
C THR A 146 11.12 5.94 9.48
N ILE A 147 12.09 6.31 10.32
CA ILE A 147 12.32 7.73 10.67
C ILE A 147 12.61 8.54 9.41
N ASP A 148 13.52 8.05 8.57
CA ASP A 148 13.90 8.70 7.32
C ASP A 148 12.71 8.83 6.37
N PHE A 149 11.87 7.81 6.26
CA PHE A 149 10.63 7.84 5.46
C PHE A 149 9.72 8.99 5.92
N CYS A 150 9.37 9.02 7.22
CA CYS A 150 8.49 10.04 7.77
C CYS A 150 9.10 11.43 7.66
N ALA A 151 10.41 11.60 7.90
CA ALA A 151 11.06 12.90 7.87
C ALA A 151 11.22 13.48 6.45
N LYS A 152 11.61 12.65 5.48
CA LYS A 152 11.95 13.11 4.13
C LYS A 152 10.75 13.19 3.20
N TYR A 153 9.76 12.32 3.40
CA TYR A 153 8.67 12.13 2.44
C TYR A 153 7.32 12.43 3.08
N ASP A 154 6.88 11.60 4.02
CA ASP A 154 5.51 11.58 4.53
C ASP A 154 5.16 12.88 5.30
N ALA A 155 5.88 13.23 6.38
CA ALA A 155 5.57 14.46 7.13
C ALA A 155 5.85 15.75 6.34
N ALA A 156 6.55 15.68 5.21
CA ALA A 156 6.85 16.81 4.33
C ALA A 156 5.83 16.97 3.18
N ALA A 157 4.85 16.07 3.06
CA ALA A 157 3.93 15.97 1.92
C ALA A 157 2.57 16.67 2.16
N PHE A 158 2.61 17.88 2.70
CA PHE A 158 1.41 18.72 2.94
C PHE A 158 1.53 20.12 2.32
N ASP A 159 2.40 20.28 1.31
CA ASP A 159 2.77 21.56 0.74
C ASP A 159 1.88 21.92 -0.45
N THR A 160 1.05 22.96 -0.32
CA THR A 160 0.10 23.39 -1.36
C THR A 160 0.79 23.92 -2.62
N GLY A 161 2.07 24.27 -2.57
CA GLY A 161 2.87 24.77 -3.68
C GLY A 161 3.85 23.76 -4.27
N TYR A 162 3.88 22.52 -3.77
CA TYR A 162 4.86 21.53 -4.24
C TYR A 162 4.54 21.05 -5.65
N ASP A 163 5.54 21.12 -6.54
CA ASP A 163 5.45 20.56 -7.89
C ASP A 163 5.34 19.03 -7.82
N THR A 164 4.10 18.54 -7.86
CA THR A 164 3.72 17.16 -7.60
C THR A 164 3.53 16.41 -8.91
N LEU A 165 4.12 15.23 -9.04
CA LEU A 165 3.92 14.40 -10.23
C LEU A 165 2.49 13.81 -10.23
N PRO A 166 1.82 13.75 -11.39
CA PRO A 166 0.45 13.26 -11.47
C PRO A 166 0.40 11.74 -11.22
N LEU A 167 -0.76 11.23 -10.80
CA LEU A 167 -0.96 9.78 -10.58
C LEU A 167 -0.55 8.94 -11.80
N SER A 168 -0.87 9.39 -13.01
CA SER A 168 -0.52 8.72 -14.28
C SER A 168 0.98 8.49 -14.48
N PHE A 169 1.83 9.27 -13.81
CA PHE A 169 3.27 9.04 -13.81
C PHE A 169 3.65 7.74 -13.07
N PHE A 170 2.94 7.42 -11.99
CA PHE A 170 3.20 6.26 -11.13
C PHE A 170 2.47 5.00 -11.56
N GLU A 171 1.38 5.11 -12.35
CA GLU A 171 0.58 3.97 -12.80
C GLU A 171 1.43 2.83 -13.41
N PRO A 172 2.40 3.08 -14.31
CA PRO A 172 3.23 2.01 -14.87
C PRO A 172 4.14 1.32 -13.83
N MET A 173 4.62 2.05 -12.81
CA MET A 173 5.43 1.47 -11.73
C MET A 173 4.58 0.56 -10.84
N LEU A 174 3.35 1.01 -10.53
CA LEU A 174 2.40 0.23 -9.75
C LEU A 174 2.04 -1.07 -10.47
N GLU A 175 1.76 -1.02 -11.78
CA GLU A 175 1.52 -2.22 -12.59
C GLU A 175 2.67 -3.22 -12.51
N ARG A 176 3.93 -2.76 -12.57
CA ARG A 176 5.10 -3.63 -12.45
C ARG A 176 5.27 -4.23 -11.06
N VAL A 177 5.07 -3.45 -9.99
CA VAL A 177 5.15 -3.94 -8.60
C VAL A 177 4.10 -5.01 -8.34
N PHE A 178 2.87 -4.83 -8.85
CA PHE A 178 1.77 -5.76 -8.65
C PHE A 178 1.71 -6.90 -9.69
N ALA A 179 2.60 -6.91 -10.69
CA ALA A 179 2.59 -7.91 -11.77
C ALA A 179 2.83 -9.34 -11.26
N ALA A 180 3.65 -9.52 -10.22
CA ALA A 180 3.97 -10.83 -9.67
C ALA A 180 4.20 -10.77 -8.15
N PRO A 181 3.52 -11.61 -7.34
CA PRO A 181 3.71 -11.64 -5.91
C PRO A 181 5.09 -12.21 -5.52
N LYS A 182 5.82 -11.47 -4.68
CA LYS A 182 7.06 -11.89 -4.02
C LYS A 182 6.81 -12.86 -2.87
N GLN A 183 5.66 -12.79 -2.20
CA GLN A 183 5.30 -13.63 -1.05
C GLN A 183 3.88 -14.17 -1.20
N SER A 184 3.72 -15.46 -1.53
CA SER A 184 2.39 -16.08 -1.63
C SER A 184 2.47 -17.59 -1.44
N ILE A 185 1.51 -18.15 -0.68
CA ILE A 185 1.31 -19.60 -0.55
C ILE A 185 0.87 -20.24 -1.88
N TYR A 186 0.33 -19.44 -2.79
CA TYR A 186 -0.15 -19.90 -4.10
C TYR A 186 0.94 -19.93 -5.17
N LYS A 187 2.19 -19.57 -4.85
CA LYS A 187 3.32 -19.62 -5.80
C LYS A 187 3.44 -20.96 -6.54
N ALA A 188 3.25 -22.07 -5.82
CA ALA A 188 3.32 -23.42 -6.39
C ALA A 188 2.19 -23.73 -7.39
N ALA A 189 1.03 -23.09 -7.23
CA ALA A 189 -0.09 -23.20 -8.17
C ALA A 189 0.11 -22.27 -9.38
N MET A 190 0.66 -21.08 -9.18
CA MET A 190 0.92 -20.11 -10.26
C MET A 190 2.04 -20.56 -11.20
N ALA A 191 3.06 -21.27 -10.69
CA ALA A 191 4.18 -21.77 -11.50
C ALA A 191 3.84 -22.93 -12.45
N LYS A 192 2.63 -23.50 -12.36
CA LYS A 192 2.15 -24.62 -13.20
C LYS A 192 1.24 -24.17 -14.35
N THR A 193 1.09 -22.86 -14.54
CA THR A 193 0.28 -22.20 -15.58
C THR A 193 1.20 -21.44 -16.52
#